data_AF-A0AAU5A3D8-F1
#
_entry.id   AF-A0AAU5A3D8-F1
#
_cell.length_a   1.000
_cell.length_b   1.000
_cell.length_c   1.000
_cell.angle_alpha   90.00
_cell.angle_beta   90.00
_cell.angle_gamma   90.00
#
_symmetry.space_group_name_H-M   'P 1'
#
loop_
_entity.id
_entity.type
_entity.pdbx_description
1 polymer ?
#
loop_
_entity_poly.entity_id
_entity_poly.type
_entity_poly.pdbx_seq_one_letter_code
_entity_poly.pdbx_strand_id
1 'polypeptide(L)'
;MPHNTPTPDEAREALDTASREATEAAGLVESLAERVRDGDPDVTAEQLGAQRQLADLAQLRITAAERKLDAAQKADLDARARATADRIRDLVADDTAEPILDAVRAVMDAARLLVRVSEERHAAIRDVAIAGVHMNEELGRSHENPWPSRDRYGFMAQTGVSLSVSMDGEGSAQAIPAGRVLGVVLRAVLDDSKTRTQATEMIGLSTAGLDRNTGLVPGLAEVLAEAPRADTEG
;
A
#
# COMPACT_ATOMS: atom_id res chain seq x y z
N MET A 1 27.45 -39.11 -0.46
CA MET A 1 28.09 -37.79 -0.28
C MET A 1 27.47 -36.87 -1.32
N PRO A 2 26.58 -35.94 -0.97
CA PRO A 2 26.07 -34.98 -1.96
C PRO A 2 27.27 -34.18 -2.47
N HIS A 3 27.52 -34.20 -3.78
CA HIS A 3 28.50 -33.31 -4.38
C HIS A 3 27.96 -31.89 -4.17
N ASN A 4 28.68 -31.05 -3.42
CA ASN A 4 28.38 -29.64 -3.32
C ASN A 4 28.49 -29.05 -4.74
N THR A 5 27.34 -28.80 -5.36
CA THR A 5 27.28 -28.01 -6.59
C THR A 5 27.86 -26.64 -6.26
N PRO A 6 28.89 -26.16 -6.98
CA PRO A 6 29.46 -24.85 -6.72
C PRO A 6 28.39 -23.79 -6.90
N THR A 7 28.48 -22.72 -6.11
CA THR A 7 27.66 -21.53 -6.31
C THR A 7 28.01 -20.88 -7.66
N PRO A 8 27.11 -20.05 -8.24
CA PRO A 8 27.42 -19.31 -9.45
C PRO A 8 28.70 -18.46 -9.34
N ASP A 9 29.03 -17.97 -8.14
CA ASP A 9 30.21 -17.14 -7.89
C ASP A 9 31.49 -17.99 -7.92
N GLU A 10 31.50 -19.13 -7.21
CA GLU A 10 32.61 -20.10 -7.24
C GLU A 10 32.84 -20.66 -8.65
N ALA A 11 31.77 -20.88 -9.42
CA ALA A 11 31.88 -21.37 -10.78
C ALA A 11 32.44 -20.30 -11.75
N ARG A 12 32.15 -19.01 -11.52
CA ARG A 12 32.79 -17.90 -12.28
C ARG A 12 34.27 -17.79 -11.95
N GLU A 13 34.65 -17.86 -10.68
CA GLU A 13 36.05 -17.83 -10.27
C GLU A 13 36.86 -19.00 -10.88
N ALA A 14 36.26 -20.19 -10.96
CA ALA A 14 36.85 -21.34 -11.62
C ALA A 14 37.03 -21.13 -13.14
N LEU A 15 36.06 -20.49 -13.80
CA LEU A 15 36.14 -20.14 -15.23
C LEU A 15 37.23 -19.09 -15.48
N ASP A 16 37.31 -18.06 -14.65
CA ASP A 16 38.32 -17.02 -14.75
C ASP A 16 39.73 -17.58 -14.57
N THR A 17 39.90 -18.53 -13.64
CA THR A 17 41.17 -19.24 -13.43
C THR A 17 41.53 -20.11 -14.63
N ALA A 18 40.59 -20.91 -15.15
CA ALA A 18 40.83 -21.71 -16.35
C ALA A 18 41.18 -20.86 -17.58
N SER A 19 40.55 -19.67 -17.70
CA SER A 19 40.79 -18.73 -18.79
C SER A 19 42.20 -18.12 -18.74
N ARG A 20 42.68 -17.77 -17.53
CA ARG A 20 44.06 -17.32 -17.33
C ARG A 20 45.06 -18.42 -17.68
N GLU A 21 44.87 -19.63 -17.17
CA GLU A 21 45.74 -20.78 -17.47
C GLU A 21 45.83 -21.05 -18.99
N ALA A 22 44.71 -20.98 -19.71
CA ALA A 22 44.70 -21.18 -21.15
C ALA A 22 45.40 -20.06 -21.92
N THR A 23 45.23 -18.81 -21.48
CA THR A 23 45.91 -17.65 -22.06
C THR A 23 47.43 -17.76 -21.88
N GLU A 24 47.88 -18.13 -20.67
CA GLU A 24 49.29 -18.36 -20.37
C GLU A 24 49.87 -19.50 -21.22
N ALA A 25 49.17 -20.64 -21.31
CA ALA A 25 49.59 -21.78 -22.13
C ALA A 25 49.67 -21.43 -23.63
N ALA A 26 48.67 -20.71 -24.16
CA ALA A 26 48.67 -20.25 -25.55
C ALA A 26 49.83 -19.27 -25.84
N GLY A 27 50.10 -18.34 -24.91
CA GLY A 27 51.24 -17.42 -25.01
C GLY A 27 52.59 -18.13 -25.03
N LEU A 28 52.76 -19.18 -24.22
CA LEU A 28 53.97 -20.01 -24.22
C LEU A 28 54.15 -20.77 -25.54
N VAL A 29 53.07 -21.33 -26.10
CA VAL A 29 53.10 -22.00 -27.41
C VAL A 29 53.53 -21.02 -28.51
N GLU A 30 52.95 -19.82 -28.55
CA GLU A 30 53.30 -18.83 -29.58
C GLU A 30 54.74 -18.34 -29.44
N SER A 31 55.21 -18.09 -28.21
CA SER A 31 56.60 -17.70 -27.95
C SER A 31 57.60 -18.76 -28.40
N LEU A 32 57.33 -20.05 -28.13
CA LEU A 32 58.18 -21.14 -28.62
C LEU A 32 58.11 -21.29 -30.14
N ALA A 33 56.92 -21.12 -30.73
CA ALA A 33 56.75 -21.17 -32.18
C ALA A 33 57.56 -20.07 -32.88
N GLU A 34 57.58 -18.84 -32.33
CA GLU A 34 58.38 -17.74 -32.86
C GLU A 34 59.89 -18.02 -32.78
N ARG A 35 60.38 -18.53 -31.65
CA ARG A 35 61.79 -18.95 -31.53
C ARG A 35 62.18 -20.01 -32.58
N VAL A 36 61.29 -20.96 -32.87
CA VAL A 36 61.51 -21.94 -33.95
C VAL A 36 61.55 -21.27 -35.33
N ARG A 37 60.70 -20.26 -35.59
CA ARG A 37 60.73 -19.49 -36.85
C ARG A 37 62.03 -18.69 -37.00
N ASP A 38 62.55 -18.17 -35.89
CA ASP A 38 63.83 -17.45 -35.83
C ASP A 38 65.06 -18.37 -35.94
N GLY A 39 64.85 -19.69 -35.95
CA GLY A 39 65.92 -20.67 -36.12
C GLY A 39 66.69 -21.00 -34.84
N ASP A 40 66.07 -20.80 -33.67
CA ASP A 40 66.65 -21.17 -32.37
C ASP A 40 66.80 -22.71 -32.27
N PRO A 41 68.04 -23.24 -32.20
CA PRO A 41 68.29 -24.68 -32.18
C PRO A 41 67.97 -25.35 -30.83
N ASP A 42 67.74 -24.57 -29.77
CA ASP A 42 67.47 -25.10 -28.43
C ASP A 42 65.99 -25.48 -28.25
N VAL A 43 65.10 -25.06 -29.16
CA VAL A 43 63.68 -25.42 -29.12
C VAL A 43 63.44 -26.71 -29.89
N THR A 44 63.05 -27.76 -29.17
CA THR A 44 62.78 -29.07 -29.79
C THR A 44 61.32 -29.21 -30.20
N ALA A 45 61.06 -30.05 -31.22
CA ALA A 45 59.70 -30.39 -31.63
C ALA A 45 58.88 -31.02 -30.49
N GLU A 46 59.55 -31.77 -29.59
CA GLU A 46 58.93 -32.36 -28.41
C GLU A 46 58.46 -31.30 -27.41
N GLN A 47 59.28 -30.27 -27.15
CA GLN A 47 58.89 -29.15 -26.29
C GLN A 47 57.67 -28.40 -26.84
N LEU A 48 57.67 -28.09 -28.14
CA LEU A 48 56.53 -27.42 -28.78
C LEU A 48 55.26 -28.30 -28.73
N GLY A 49 55.41 -29.62 -28.96
CA GLY A 49 54.32 -30.58 -28.86
C GLY A 49 53.73 -30.67 -27.45
N ALA A 50 54.58 -30.74 -26.43
CA ALA A 50 54.15 -30.77 -25.02
C ALA A 50 53.37 -29.50 -24.64
N GLN A 51 53.84 -28.32 -25.07
CA GLN A 51 53.13 -27.06 -24.78
C GLN A 51 51.78 -26.96 -25.52
N ARG A 52 51.70 -27.47 -26.76
CA ARG A 52 50.41 -27.57 -27.47
C ARG A 52 49.41 -28.45 -26.74
N GLN A 53 49.84 -29.60 -26.23
CA GLN A 53 48.97 -30.49 -25.44
C GLN A 53 48.50 -29.83 -24.13
N LEU A 54 49.35 -29.03 -23.49
CA LEU A 54 48.96 -28.25 -22.31
C LEU A 54 47.93 -27.16 -22.66
N ALA A 55 48.11 -26.47 -23.79
CA ALA A 55 47.13 -25.49 -24.28
C ALA A 55 45.78 -26.15 -24.61
N ASP A 56 45.78 -27.30 -25.27
CA ASP A 56 44.56 -28.07 -25.55
C ASP A 56 43.85 -28.51 -24.26
N LEU A 57 44.61 -28.99 -23.27
CA LEU A 57 44.08 -29.34 -21.95
C LEU A 57 43.47 -28.12 -21.25
N ALA A 58 44.12 -26.96 -21.31
CA ALA A 58 43.61 -25.73 -20.71
C ALA A 58 42.30 -25.27 -21.38
N GLN A 59 42.19 -25.42 -22.71
CA GLN A 59 40.94 -25.15 -23.43
C GLN A 59 39.81 -26.10 -23.00
N LEU A 60 40.11 -27.39 -22.80
CA LEU A 60 39.15 -28.35 -22.26
C LEU A 60 38.71 -27.99 -20.83
N ARG A 61 39.62 -27.43 -20.02
CA ARG A 61 39.28 -26.92 -18.67
C ARG A 61 38.35 -25.72 -18.73
N ILE A 62 38.53 -24.79 -19.68
CA ILE A 62 37.58 -23.69 -19.92
C ILE A 62 36.20 -24.26 -20.22
N THR A 63 36.08 -25.15 -21.21
CA THR A 63 34.78 -25.73 -21.58
C THR A 63 34.13 -26.49 -20.42
N ALA A 64 34.94 -27.16 -19.58
CA ALA A 64 34.44 -27.80 -18.37
C ALA A 64 33.95 -26.78 -17.32
N ALA A 65 34.65 -25.65 -17.17
CA ALA A 65 34.27 -24.57 -16.25
C ALA A 65 33.01 -23.83 -16.72
N GLU A 66 32.86 -23.55 -18.03
CA GLU A 66 31.63 -22.99 -18.62
C GLU A 66 30.42 -23.87 -18.34
N ARG A 67 30.54 -25.19 -18.59
CA ARG A 67 29.46 -26.14 -18.30
C ARG A 67 29.10 -26.19 -16.82
N LYS A 68 30.09 -26.06 -15.93
CA LYS A 68 29.85 -25.97 -14.48
C LYS A 68 29.13 -24.68 -14.10
N LEU A 69 29.50 -23.55 -14.70
CA LEU A 69 28.85 -22.27 -14.48
C LEU A 69 27.39 -22.29 -14.91
N ASP A 70 27.10 -22.80 -16.12
CA ASP A 70 25.72 -22.93 -16.61
C ASP A 70 24.88 -23.83 -15.69
N ALA A 71 25.45 -24.95 -15.24
CA ALA A 71 24.78 -25.85 -14.30
C ALA A 71 24.52 -25.18 -12.94
N ALA A 72 25.49 -24.43 -12.41
CA ALA A 72 25.37 -23.69 -11.15
C ALA A 72 24.29 -22.59 -11.25
N GLN A 73 24.28 -21.83 -12.35
CA GLN A 73 23.27 -20.79 -12.59
C GLN A 73 21.86 -21.37 -12.71
N LYS A 74 21.71 -22.48 -13.43
CA LYS A 74 20.41 -23.16 -13.57
C LYS A 74 19.92 -23.72 -12.22
N ALA A 75 20.82 -24.29 -11.42
CA ALA A 75 20.50 -24.79 -10.08
C ALA A 75 20.08 -23.66 -9.13
N ASP A 76 20.80 -22.53 -9.14
CA ASP A 76 20.44 -21.33 -8.36
C ASP A 76 19.07 -20.77 -8.76
N LEU A 77 18.81 -20.64 -10.07
CA LEU A 77 17.53 -20.16 -10.57
C LEU A 77 16.37 -21.08 -10.16
N ASP A 78 16.53 -22.40 -10.28
CA ASP A 78 15.53 -23.38 -9.84
C ASP A 78 15.30 -23.29 -8.32
N ALA A 79 16.37 -23.16 -7.52
CA ALA A 79 16.26 -22.99 -6.07
C ALA A 79 15.48 -21.71 -5.70
N ARG A 80 15.80 -20.57 -6.32
CA ARG A 80 15.08 -19.29 -6.11
C ARG A 80 13.64 -19.34 -6.59
N ALA A 81 13.39 -20.02 -7.71
CA ALA A 81 12.04 -20.22 -8.23
C ALA A 81 11.19 -21.06 -7.26
N ARG A 82 11.73 -22.17 -6.74
CA ARG A 82 11.05 -23.00 -5.73
C ARG A 82 10.78 -22.23 -4.45
N ALA A 83 11.78 -21.55 -3.90
CA ALA A 83 11.61 -20.73 -2.70
C ALA A 83 10.56 -19.61 -2.88
N THR A 84 10.44 -19.05 -4.09
CA THR A 84 9.40 -18.06 -4.40
C THR A 84 8.04 -18.71 -4.56
N ALA A 85 7.95 -19.86 -5.23
CA ALA A 85 6.72 -20.63 -5.35
C ALA A 85 6.19 -21.09 -3.99
N ASP A 86 7.07 -21.48 -3.07
CA ASP A 86 6.71 -21.87 -1.71
C ASP A 86 6.14 -20.67 -0.94
N ARG A 87 6.80 -19.50 -0.98
CA ARG A 87 6.25 -18.26 -0.38
C ARG A 87 4.89 -17.86 -0.96
N ILE A 88 4.69 -18.01 -2.27
CA ILE A 88 3.39 -17.76 -2.90
C ILE A 88 2.35 -18.76 -2.40
N ARG A 89 2.71 -20.04 -2.28
CA ARG A 89 1.80 -21.07 -1.79
C ARG A 89 1.42 -20.83 -0.34
N ASP A 90 2.39 -20.48 0.49
CA ASP A 90 2.16 -20.13 1.90
C ASP A 90 1.23 -18.91 1.99
N LEU A 91 1.50 -17.85 1.22
CA LEU A 91 0.63 -16.68 1.16
C LEU A 91 -0.79 -17.05 0.72
N VAL A 92 -0.97 -17.87 -0.32
CA VAL A 92 -2.30 -18.29 -0.80
C VAL A 92 -3.00 -19.22 0.20
N ALA A 93 -2.26 -20.07 0.92
CA ALA A 93 -2.82 -20.95 1.93
C ALA A 93 -3.26 -20.19 3.19
N ASP A 94 -2.50 -19.14 3.55
CA ASP A 94 -2.73 -18.31 4.72
C ASP A 94 -3.63 -17.08 4.43
N ASP A 95 -3.89 -16.75 3.16
CA ASP A 95 -4.80 -15.67 2.71
C ASP A 95 -6.25 -16.04 3.01
N THR A 96 -6.56 -16.04 4.30
CA THR A 96 -7.92 -16.06 4.78
C THR A 96 -8.42 -14.63 4.74
N ALA A 97 -9.50 -14.39 4.00
CA ALA A 97 -10.18 -13.10 4.03
C ALA A 97 -10.87 -12.84 5.39
N GLU A 98 -10.79 -13.77 6.35
CA GLU A 98 -11.52 -13.68 7.62
C GLU A 98 -11.21 -12.41 8.42
N PRO A 99 -9.96 -11.95 8.58
CA PRO A 99 -9.68 -10.68 9.26
C PRO A 99 -10.33 -9.47 8.57
N ILE A 100 -10.36 -9.47 7.22
CA ILE A 100 -11.04 -8.42 6.45
C ILE A 100 -12.55 -8.51 6.65
N LEU A 101 -13.12 -9.73 6.60
CA LEU A 101 -14.54 -9.95 6.81
C LEU A 101 -14.98 -9.54 8.23
N ASP A 102 -14.17 -9.84 9.25
CA ASP A 102 -14.39 -9.41 10.63
C ASP A 102 -14.32 -7.89 10.77
N ALA A 103 -13.34 -7.24 10.14
CA ALA A 103 -13.26 -5.78 10.10
C ALA A 103 -14.49 -5.17 9.40
N VAL A 104 -14.95 -5.75 8.29
CA VAL A 104 -16.17 -5.31 7.60
C VAL A 104 -17.41 -5.47 8.49
N ARG A 105 -17.55 -6.60 9.20
CA ARG A 105 -18.65 -6.81 10.16
C ARG A 105 -18.62 -5.75 11.27
N ALA A 106 -17.45 -5.46 11.83
CA ALA A 106 -17.29 -4.42 12.85
C ALA A 106 -17.67 -3.03 12.34
N VAL A 107 -17.26 -2.67 11.11
CA VAL A 107 -17.65 -1.41 10.47
C VAL A 107 -19.16 -1.35 10.24
N MET A 108 -19.79 -2.45 9.80
CA MET A 108 -21.23 -2.51 9.61
C MET A 108 -22.00 -2.32 10.92
N ASP A 109 -21.55 -2.93 12.01
CA ASP A 109 -22.19 -2.80 13.32
C ASP A 109 -22.02 -1.38 13.90
N ALA A 110 -20.82 -0.79 13.74
CA ALA A 110 -20.59 0.60 14.10
C ALA A 110 -21.45 1.57 13.27
N ALA A 111 -21.59 1.33 11.96
CA ALA A 111 -22.42 2.14 11.08
C ALA A 111 -23.91 2.04 11.47
N ARG A 112 -24.41 0.84 11.79
CA ARG A 112 -25.79 0.64 12.29
C ARG A 112 -26.04 1.39 13.58
N LEU A 113 -25.09 1.33 14.52
CA LEU A 113 -25.17 2.09 15.77
C LEU A 113 -25.24 3.60 15.50
N LEU A 114 -24.38 4.11 14.61
CA LEU A 114 -24.36 5.52 14.25
C LEU A 114 -25.67 5.97 13.59
N VAL A 115 -26.22 5.15 12.68
CA VAL A 115 -27.53 5.41 12.05
C VAL A 115 -28.61 5.52 13.12
N ARG A 116 -28.70 4.55 14.02
CA ARG A 116 -29.70 4.56 15.11
C ARG A 116 -29.59 5.82 15.97
N VAL A 117 -28.40 6.15 16.47
CA VAL A 117 -28.20 7.35 17.31
C VAL A 117 -28.50 8.64 16.53
N SER A 118 -28.17 8.69 15.24
CA SER A 118 -28.49 9.84 14.38
C SER A 118 -29.99 10.00 14.17
N GLU A 119 -30.72 8.90 13.98
CA GLU A 119 -32.18 8.89 13.83
C GLU A 119 -32.89 9.29 15.13
N GLU A 120 -32.44 8.80 16.28
CA GLU A 120 -32.94 9.21 17.60
C GLU A 120 -32.76 10.72 17.81
N ARG A 121 -31.57 11.25 17.50
CA ARG A 121 -31.31 12.70 17.55
C ARG A 121 -32.17 13.47 16.54
N HIS A 122 -32.35 12.97 15.32
CA HIS A 122 -33.19 13.58 14.29
C HIS A 122 -34.64 13.67 14.77
N ALA A 123 -35.17 12.58 15.34
CA ALA A 123 -36.52 12.54 15.89
C ALA A 123 -36.70 13.57 17.01
N ALA A 124 -35.78 13.61 17.97
CA ALA A 124 -35.82 14.59 19.05
C ALA A 124 -35.82 16.05 18.54
N ILE A 125 -34.94 16.39 17.58
CA ILE A 125 -34.92 17.73 16.97
C ILE A 125 -36.22 17.99 16.21
N ARG A 126 -36.78 16.99 15.53
CA ARG A 126 -38.03 17.12 14.79
C ARG A 126 -39.20 17.46 15.71
N ASP A 127 -39.33 16.74 16.81
CA ASP A 127 -40.43 16.95 17.75
C ASP A 127 -40.39 18.36 18.34
N VAL A 128 -39.19 18.82 18.76
CA VAL A 128 -38.99 20.18 19.27
C VAL A 128 -39.23 21.23 18.17
N ALA A 129 -38.77 20.98 16.94
CA ALA A 129 -38.95 21.92 15.84
C ALA A 129 -40.43 22.07 15.45
N ILE A 130 -41.20 20.98 15.44
CA ILE A 130 -42.65 21.01 15.19
C ILE A 130 -43.35 21.83 16.28
N ALA A 131 -43.04 21.57 17.56
CA ALA A 131 -43.61 22.34 18.67
C ALA A 131 -43.25 23.84 18.56
N GLY A 132 -42.01 24.17 18.21
CA GLY A 132 -41.58 25.56 18.02
C GLY A 132 -42.22 26.25 16.81
N VAL A 133 -42.50 25.53 15.72
CA VAL A 133 -43.24 26.07 14.57
C VAL A 133 -44.70 26.36 14.95
N HIS A 134 -45.37 25.43 15.64
CA HIS A 134 -46.73 25.62 16.14
C HIS A 134 -46.82 26.84 17.07
N MET A 135 -45.85 27.00 17.97
CA MET A 135 -45.76 28.17 18.84
C MET A 135 -45.65 29.48 18.04
N ASN A 136 -44.87 29.50 16.94
CA ASN A 136 -44.79 30.68 16.09
C ASN A 136 -46.13 31.03 15.44
N GLU A 137 -46.90 30.02 15.03
CA GLU A 137 -48.26 30.22 14.48
C GLU A 137 -49.19 30.82 15.53
N GLU A 138 -49.20 30.30 16.76
CA GLU A 138 -49.97 30.86 17.89
C GLU A 138 -49.57 32.30 18.25
N LEU A 139 -48.29 32.63 18.14
CA LEU A 139 -47.76 33.98 18.41
C LEU A 139 -48.04 35.01 17.31
N GLY A 140 -48.71 34.59 16.22
CA GLY A 140 -49.08 35.48 15.11
C GLY A 140 -47.98 35.66 14.08
N ARG A 141 -47.30 34.56 13.70
CA ARG A 141 -46.32 34.54 12.60
C ARG A 141 -46.83 35.30 11.37
N SER A 142 -46.00 36.19 10.83
CA SER A 142 -46.31 36.97 9.64
C SER A 142 -45.14 36.97 8.65
N HIS A 143 -45.34 37.59 7.47
CA HIS A 143 -44.24 37.79 6.52
C HIS A 143 -43.16 38.74 7.08
N GLU A 144 -43.58 39.76 7.84
CA GLU A 144 -42.69 40.75 8.45
C GLU A 144 -41.95 40.18 9.67
N ASN A 145 -42.59 39.29 10.43
CA ASN A 145 -41.98 38.56 11.53
C ASN A 145 -42.27 37.06 11.42
N PRO A 146 -41.44 36.30 10.70
CA PRO A 146 -41.62 34.86 10.52
C PRO A 146 -41.27 34.04 11.76
N TRP A 147 -40.63 34.64 12.79
CA TRP A 147 -40.19 33.96 14.02
C TRP A 147 -40.46 34.80 15.29
N PRO A 148 -41.72 35.13 15.62
CA PRO A 148 -42.06 35.89 16.82
C PRO A 148 -41.59 35.23 18.12
N SER A 149 -41.34 33.92 18.13
CA SER A 149 -40.74 33.21 19.26
C SER A 149 -39.33 33.69 19.60
N ARG A 150 -38.58 34.19 18.60
CA ARG A 150 -37.22 34.69 18.81
C ARG A 150 -37.22 35.98 19.61
N ASP A 151 -38.06 36.93 19.21
CA ASP A 151 -38.14 38.24 19.89
C ASP A 151 -38.66 38.13 21.32
N ARG A 152 -39.58 37.17 21.57
CA ARG A 152 -40.26 37.03 22.87
C ARG A 152 -39.56 36.07 23.82
N TYR A 153 -38.98 34.99 23.29
CA TYR A 153 -38.48 33.87 24.07
C TYR A 153 -37.06 33.43 23.67
N GLY A 154 -36.41 34.13 22.75
CA GLY A 154 -35.04 33.86 22.35
C GLY A 154 -34.86 32.60 21.50
N PHE A 155 -35.90 31.92 21.03
CA PHE A 155 -35.75 30.70 20.23
C PHE A 155 -36.31 30.80 18.82
N MET A 156 -35.72 30.03 17.90
CA MET A 156 -36.19 29.85 16.53
C MET A 156 -36.21 28.37 16.19
N ALA A 157 -37.28 27.92 15.53
CA ALA A 157 -37.46 26.55 15.06
C ALA A 157 -37.86 26.52 13.59
N GLN A 158 -37.37 25.54 12.84
CA GLN A 158 -37.66 25.37 11.42
C GLN A 158 -37.76 23.88 11.06
N THR A 159 -38.76 23.52 10.25
CA THR A 159 -39.01 22.15 9.76
C THR A 159 -38.81 22.00 8.25
N GLY A 160 -38.39 23.07 7.55
CA GLY A 160 -38.23 23.11 6.09
C GLY A 160 -36.92 22.49 5.60
N VAL A 161 -36.22 23.19 4.70
CA VAL A 161 -34.96 22.70 4.08
C VAL A 161 -33.90 22.32 5.12
N SER A 162 -33.87 23.01 6.25
CA SER A 162 -33.02 22.70 7.40
C SER A 162 -33.87 22.46 8.64
N LEU A 163 -34.00 21.20 9.02
CA LEU A 163 -34.60 20.83 10.30
C LEU A 163 -33.67 21.28 11.43
N SER A 164 -34.05 22.31 12.16
CA SER A 164 -33.21 22.92 13.19
C SER A 164 -33.99 23.65 14.26
N VAL A 165 -33.37 23.76 15.43
CA VAL A 165 -33.80 24.56 16.56
C VAL A 165 -32.60 25.37 17.04
N SER A 166 -32.82 26.63 17.41
CA SER A 166 -31.77 27.51 17.93
C SER A 166 -32.32 28.35 19.08
N MET A 167 -31.45 28.67 20.03
CA MET A 167 -31.71 29.49 21.21
C MET A 167 -30.61 30.56 21.30
N ASP A 168 -31.03 31.82 21.42
CA ASP A 168 -30.15 32.98 21.52
C ASP A 168 -29.25 32.82 22.76
N GLY A 169 -27.94 32.90 22.57
CA GLY A 169 -26.94 32.74 23.63
C GLY A 169 -26.58 31.29 24.00
N GLU A 170 -27.38 30.30 23.62
CA GLU A 170 -27.13 28.88 23.95
C GLU A 170 -26.65 28.04 22.76
N GLY A 171 -27.03 28.42 21.53
CA GLY A 171 -26.56 27.78 20.30
C GLY A 171 -27.68 27.16 19.46
N SER A 172 -27.33 26.17 18.65
CA SER A 172 -28.29 25.53 17.73
C SER A 172 -28.08 24.02 17.61
N ALA A 173 -29.19 23.32 17.40
CA ALA A 173 -29.24 21.91 17.07
C ALA A 173 -29.84 21.75 15.68
N GLN A 174 -29.05 21.20 14.75
CA GLN A 174 -29.50 20.89 13.40
C GLN A 174 -29.49 19.38 13.19
N ALA A 175 -30.55 18.86 12.56
CA ALA A 175 -30.59 17.46 12.17
C ALA A 175 -29.63 17.21 11.01
N ILE A 176 -28.83 16.14 11.12
CA ILE A 176 -27.85 15.74 10.13
C ILE A 176 -28.19 14.31 9.70
N PRO A 177 -28.37 14.06 8.40
CA PRO A 177 -28.57 12.69 7.92
C PRO A 177 -27.39 11.80 8.28
N ALA A 178 -27.66 10.58 8.76
CA ALA A 178 -26.63 9.62 9.17
C ALA A 178 -25.55 9.40 8.09
N GLY A 179 -25.94 9.37 6.81
CA GLY A 179 -25.01 9.23 5.68
C GLY A 179 -23.96 10.35 5.60
N ARG A 180 -24.30 11.58 6.03
CA ARG A 180 -23.33 12.69 6.07
C ARG A 180 -22.33 12.53 7.21
N VAL A 181 -22.79 12.06 8.38
CA VAL A 181 -21.91 11.78 9.53
C VAL A 181 -20.97 10.63 9.20
N LEU A 182 -21.47 9.55 8.62
CA LEU A 182 -20.66 8.44 8.10
C LEU A 182 -19.60 8.93 7.11
N GLY A 183 -19.97 9.85 6.21
CA GLY A 183 -19.04 10.40 5.24
C GLY A 183 -17.90 11.22 5.85
N VAL A 184 -18.20 11.99 6.90
CA VAL A 184 -17.18 12.72 7.68
C VAL A 184 -16.23 11.76 8.38
N VAL A 185 -16.76 10.71 9.02
CA VAL A 185 -15.95 9.68 9.69
C VAL A 185 -15.06 8.95 8.68
N LEU A 186 -15.62 8.52 7.54
CA LEU A 186 -14.87 7.83 6.49
C LEU A 186 -13.72 8.69 5.96
N ARG A 187 -13.94 9.99 5.72
CA ARG A 187 -12.87 10.90 5.29
C ARG A 187 -11.77 11.03 6.33
N ALA A 188 -12.11 11.02 7.62
CA ALA A 188 -11.13 11.19 8.69
C ALA A 188 -10.23 9.97 8.89
N VAL A 189 -10.75 8.75 8.69
CA VAL A 189 -9.98 7.51 8.84
C VAL A 189 -9.13 7.15 7.61
N LEU A 190 -9.41 7.76 6.45
CA LEU A 190 -8.62 7.54 5.24
C LEU A 190 -7.39 8.46 5.25
N ASP A 191 -6.20 7.89 5.36
CA ASP A 191 -4.95 8.68 5.40
C ASP A 191 -4.42 9.06 4.02
N ASP A 192 -4.73 8.28 2.99
CA ASP A 192 -4.24 8.52 1.64
C ASP A 192 -5.11 9.55 0.88
N SER A 193 -4.46 10.52 0.25
CA SER A 193 -5.14 11.62 -0.46
C SER A 193 -6.01 11.14 -1.63
N LYS A 194 -5.61 10.05 -2.30
CA LYS A 194 -6.37 9.46 -3.41
C LYS A 194 -7.62 8.74 -2.89
N THR A 195 -7.50 7.92 -1.85
CA THR A 195 -8.65 7.25 -1.23
C THR A 195 -9.64 8.24 -0.61
N ARG A 196 -9.17 9.32 0.03
CA ARG A 196 -10.05 10.42 0.50
C ARG A 196 -10.85 11.04 -0.64
N THR A 197 -10.22 11.27 -1.78
CA THR A 197 -10.89 11.86 -2.96
C THR A 197 -11.97 10.92 -3.48
N GLN A 198 -11.66 9.63 -3.61
CA GLN A 198 -12.62 8.61 -4.03
C GLN A 198 -13.80 8.48 -3.06
N ALA A 199 -13.56 8.49 -1.75
CA ALA A 199 -14.63 8.48 -0.76
C ALA A 199 -15.51 9.73 -0.85
N THR A 200 -14.89 10.91 -1.01
CA THR A 200 -15.58 12.20 -1.17
C THR A 200 -16.49 12.19 -2.40
N GLU A 201 -16.01 11.64 -3.52
CA GLU A 201 -16.78 11.45 -4.75
C GLU A 201 -17.94 10.46 -4.56
N MET A 202 -17.69 9.32 -3.91
CA MET A 202 -18.72 8.31 -3.64
C MET A 202 -19.84 8.83 -2.74
N ILE A 203 -19.52 9.67 -1.76
CA ILE A 203 -20.49 10.25 -0.83
C ILE A 203 -21.20 11.47 -1.46
N GLY A 204 -20.64 12.05 -2.52
CA GLY A 204 -21.20 13.23 -3.19
C GLY A 204 -21.17 14.50 -2.33
N LEU A 205 -20.29 14.57 -1.34
CA LEU A 205 -20.12 15.75 -0.48
C LEU A 205 -18.85 16.48 -0.88
N SER A 206 -18.92 17.81 -1.05
CA SER A 206 -17.70 18.60 -1.19
C SER A 206 -16.94 18.69 0.13
N THR A 207 -15.65 19.00 0.09
CA THR A 207 -14.82 19.32 1.27
C THR A 207 -15.49 20.34 2.18
N ALA A 208 -16.00 21.44 1.61
CA ALA A 208 -16.73 22.46 2.36
C ALA A 208 -18.03 21.94 3.00
N GLY A 209 -18.70 20.98 2.36
CA GLY A 209 -19.87 20.30 2.91
C GLY A 209 -19.52 19.45 4.13
N LEU A 210 -18.40 18.73 4.07
CA LEU A 210 -17.91 17.92 5.18
C LEU A 210 -17.50 18.78 6.37
N ASP A 211 -16.72 19.84 6.15
CA ASP A 211 -16.27 20.73 7.22
C ASP A 211 -17.46 21.43 7.91
N ARG A 212 -18.49 21.81 7.13
CA ARG A 212 -19.75 22.30 7.67
C ARG A 212 -20.43 21.25 8.55
N ASN A 213 -20.54 20.00 8.10
CA ASN A 213 -21.19 18.94 8.88
C ASN A 213 -20.42 18.61 10.17
N THR A 214 -19.10 18.69 10.16
CA THR A 214 -18.28 18.52 11.38
C THR A 214 -18.65 19.57 12.44
N GLY A 215 -18.86 20.82 12.03
CA GLY A 215 -19.28 21.89 12.94
C GLY A 215 -20.72 21.77 13.47
N LEU A 216 -21.57 20.93 12.86
CA LEU A 216 -22.97 20.75 13.27
C LEU A 216 -23.15 19.66 14.35
N VAL A 217 -22.12 18.87 14.63
CA VAL A 217 -22.10 17.88 15.71
C VAL A 217 -21.12 18.36 16.78
N PRO A 218 -21.62 18.80 17.96
CA PRO A 218 -20.75 19.20 19.07
C PRO A 218 -19.75 18.08 19.43
N GLY A 219 -18.49 18.44 19.60
CA GLY A 219 -17.41 17.50 19.96
C GLY A 219 -16.88 16.62 18.82
N LEU A 220 -17.52 16.60 17.64
CA LEU A 220 -17.07 15.72 16.55
C LEU A 220 -15.67 16.08 16.06
N ALA A 221 -15.33 17.36 15.94
CA ALA A 221 -13.99 17.77 15.55
C ALA A 221 -12.89 17.26 16.50
N GLU A 222 -13.16 17.22 17.81
CA GLU A 222 -12.23 16.73 18.83
C GLU A 222 -12.04 15.22 18.69
N VAL A 223 -13.14 14.46 18.57
CA VAL A 223 -13.09 13.00 18.35
C VAL A 223 -12.35 12.65 17.07
N LEU A 224 -12.55 13.41 15.99
CA LEU A 224 -11.85 13.17 14.72
C LEU A 224 -10.35 13.52 14.81
N ALA A 225 -9.96 14.46 15.67
CA ALA A 225 -8.57 14.80 15.90
C ALA A 225 -7.82 13.73 16.71
N GLU A 226 -8.54 12.96 17.53
CA GLU A 226 -8.02 11.84 18.33
C GLU A 226 -7.94 10.52 17.55
N ALA A 227 -8.53 10.44 16.35
CA ALA A 227 -8.49 9.25 15.55
C ALA A 227 -7.02 8.82 15.30
N PRO A 228 -6.65 7.56 15.61
CA PRO A 228 -5.29 7.09 15.42
C PRO A 228 -4.93 7.25 13.94
N ARG A 229 -3.93 8.09 13.67
CA ARG A 229 -3.29 8.12 12.35
C ARG A 229 -2.63 6.77 12.19
N ALA A 230 -2.80 6.11 11.04
CA ALA A 230 -2.04 4.90 10.80
C ALA A 230 -0.57 5.29 10.93
N ASP A 231 0.12 4.77 11.95
CA ASP A 231 1.54 5.02 12.13
C ASP A 231 2.25 4.53 10.86
N THR A 232 2.62 5.46 9.99
CA THR A 232 3.32 5.14 8.72
C THR A 232 4.79 4.78 8.95
N GLU A 233 5.17 4.39 10.15
CA GLU A 233 6.51 3.91 10.48
C GLU A 233 6.58 2.40 10.26
N GLY A 234 6.78 2.00 9.01
CA GLY A 234 7.11 0.64 8.57
C GLY A 234 8.00 0.66 7.34
#